data_AF-A0AAV2LR30-F1
#
_entry.id   AF-A0AAV2LR30-F1
#
_cell.length_a   1.000
_cell.length_b   1.000
_cell.length_c   1.000
_cell.angle_alpha   90.00
_cell.angle_beta   90.00
_cell.angle_gamma   90.00
#
_symmetry.space_group_name_H-M   'P 1'
#
loop_
_entity.id
_entity.type
_entity.pdbx_description
1 polymer ?
#
loop_
_entity_poly.entity_id
_entity_poly.type
_entity_poly.pdbx_seq_one_letter_code
_entity_poly.pdbx_strand_id
1 'polypeptide(L)'
;MPKHGLDVGACEVFRFYKLIPLKGLIEPISMIVPRRSDTYQEDIYPMTAGTEPAMSAAEWLSGINREPVLVSLKEGYSRPNQLVFKAPQKKSAVVNGIDLLENVPPRTENEMLRVFFRQQEELRRLKDELASKDVRIRQLELELNNLKNVSPNGV
;
A
#
# COMPACT_ATOMS: atom_id res chain seq x y z
N MET A 1 -20.53 7.40 -1.07
CA MET A 1 -20.58 6.38 -0.01
C MET A 1 -21.48 6.89 1.12
N PRO A 2 -22.38 6.08 1.71
CA PRO A 2 -23.21 6.53 2.82
C PRO A 2 -22.37 6.91 4.05
N LYS A 3 -22.83 7.86 4.87
CA LYS A 3 -22.06 8.39 6.01
C LYS A 3 -21.71 7.32 7.06
N HIS A 4 -22.52 6.27 7.20
CA HIS A 4 -22.28 5.16 8.13
C HIS A 4 -21.14 4.21 7.71
N GLY A 5 -20.66 4.28 6.46
CA GLY A 5 -19.52 3.46 6.00
C GLY A 5 -18.15 4.10 6.21
N LEU A 6 -18.10 5.31 6.79
CA LEU A 6 -16.89 6.07 7.02
C LEU A 6 -16.07 5.51 8.19
N ASP A 7 -14.75 5.61 8.08
CA ASP A 7 -13.86 5.35 9.22
C ASP A 7 -13.80 6.59 10.11
N VAL A 8 -14.69 6.59 11.10
CA VAL A 8 -14.82 7.67 12.09
C VAL A 8 -13.51 7.84 12.90
N GLY A 9 -12.83 6.73 13.19
CA GLY A 9 -11.58 6.72 13.96
C GLY A 9 -10.41 7.34 13.20
N ALA A 10 -10.39 7.22 11.88
CA ALA A 10 -9.40 7.88 11.03
C ALA A 10 -9.72 9.35 10.70
N CYS A 11 -10.80 9.93 11.26
CA CYS A 11 -11.27 11.26 10.88
C CYS A 11 -11.65 11.35 9.38
N GLU A 12 -12.12 10.25 8.78
CA GLU A 12 -12.54 10.20 7.39
C GLU A 12 -13.92 10.85 7.22
N VAL A 13 -14.00 11.87 6.36
CA VAL A 13 -15.25 12.60 6.09
C VAL A 13 -15.93 12.15 4.80
N PHE A 14 -15.15 11.56 3.87
CA PHE A 14 -15.62 11.11 2.58
C PHE A 14 -14.70 10.02 1.98
N ARG A 15 -15.24 9.16 1.11
CA ARG A 15 -14.46 8.18 0.35
C ARG A 15 -14.91 8.15 -1.10
N PHE A 16 -13.99 8.42 -2.02
CA PHE A 16 -14.19 8.18 -3.44
C PHE A 16 -13.88 6.72 -3.78
N TYR A 17 -14.55 6.19 -4.78
CA TYR A 17 -14.26 4.87 -5.35
C TYR A 17 -13.85 5.09 -6.80
N LYS A 18 -12.54 5.20 -7.02
CA LYS A 18 -11.98 5.42 -8.35
C LYS A 18 -11.99 4.10 -9.10
N LEU A 19 -12.70 4.06 -10.21
CA LEU A 19 -12.65 2.92 -11.11
C LEU A 19 -11.29 2.91 -11.83
N ILE A 20 -10.65 1.75 -11.90
CA ILE A 20 -9.45 1.49 -12.70
C ILE A 20 -9.82 0.49 -13.80
N PRO A 21 -10.35 0.97 -14.94
CA PRO A 21 -10.98 0.10 -15.95
C PRO A 21 -10.01 -0.95 -16.51
N LEU A 22 -8.78 -0.56 -16.82
CA LEU A 22 -7.77 -1.45 -17.42
C LEU A 22 -7.33 -2.59 -16.50
N LYS A 23 -7.54 -2.46 -15.19
CA LYS A 23 -7.22 -3.49 -14.20
C LYS A 23 -8.47 -4.21 -13.70
N GLY A 24 -9.67 -3.75 -14.05
CA GLY A 24 -10.93 -4.25 -13.48
C GLY A 24 -11.03 -4.06 -11.96
N LEU A 25 -10.35 -3.04 -11.41
CA LEU A 25 -10.27 -2.79 -9.97
C LEU A 25 -10.97 -1.48 -9.60
N ILE A 26 -11.36 -1.38 -8.32
CA ILE A 26 -11.82 -0.13 -7.71
C ILE A 26 -10.82 0.23 -6.61
N GLU A 27 -10.30 1.46 -6.68
CA GLU A 27 -9.38 2.03 -5.70
C GLU A 27 -10.14 2.99 -4.78
N PRO A 28 -10.30 2.67 -3.48
CA PRO A 28 -10.88 3.59 -2.52
C PRO A 28 -9.89 4.73 -2.19
N ILE A 29 -10.37 5.97 -2.20
CA ILE A 29 -9.60 7.17 -1.87
C ILE A 29 -10.30 7.91 -0.73
N SER A 30 -9.70 7.86 0.45
CA SER A 30 -10.23 8.46 1.68
C SER A 30 -9.86 9.94 1.80
N MET A 31 -10.86 10.78 2.08
CA MET A 31 -10.68 12.19 2.45
C MET A 31 -10.70 12.29 3.98
N ILE A 32 -9.56 12.67 4.55
CA ILE A 32 -9.34 12.68 6.00
C ILE A 32 -9.12 14.13 6.47
N VAL A 33 -9.80 14.51 7.55
CA VAL A 33 -9.51 15.76 8.25
C VAL A 33 -8.31 15.53 9.17
N PRO A 34 -7.22 16.30 9.08
CA PRO A 34 -6.03 16.09 9.91
C PRO A 34 -6.30 16.50 11.37
N ARG A 35 -6.63 15.51 12.21
CA ARG A 35 -6.91 15.68 13.65
C ARG A 35 -6.05 14.73 14.49
N ARG A 36 -5.89 15.03 15.78
CA ARG A 36 -5.44 14.03 16.77
C ARG A 36 -6.64 13.12 17.05
N SER A 37 -6.58 11.88 16.59
CA SER A 37 -7.76 11.04 16.37
C SER A 37 -8.08 10.07 17.52
N ASP A 38 -7.58 10.33 18.72
CA ASP A 38 -7.76 9.42 19.86
C ASP A 38 -9.20 9.41 20.40
N THR A 39 -10.05 10.34 19.94
CA THR A 39 -11.44 10.49 20.35
C THR A 39 -12.37 10.79 19.18
N TYR A 40 -13.65 10.44 19.34
CA TYR A 40 -14.73 10.85 18.44
C TYR A 40 -14.79 12.38 18.32
N GLN A 41 -14.87 12.89 17.10
CA GLN A 41 -14.85 14.32 16.78
C GLN A 41 -16.27 14.81 16.46
N GLU A 42 -16.99 15.33 17.46
CA GLU A 42 -18.40 15.73 17.31
C GLU A 42 -18.61 16.88 16.30
N ASP A 43 -17.60 17.72 16.10
CA ASP A 43 -17.67 18.90 15.23
C ASP A 43 -17.64 18.57 13.73
N ILE A 44 -16.99 17.46 13.34
CA ILE A 44 -16.93 17.02 11.94
C ILE A 44 -17.98 15.94 11.61
N TYR A 45 -18.67 15.42 12.62
CA TYR A 45 -19.69 14.39 12.50
C TYR A 45 -21.01 14.84 13.13
N PRO A 46 -21.71 15.81 12.52
CA PRO A 46 -23.04 16.19 12.96
C PRO A 46 -24.04 15.04 12.76
N MET A 47 -25.21 15.19 13.36
CA MET A 47 -26.36 14.30 13.13
C MET A 47 -26.63 14.16 11.63
N THR A 48 -26.75 12.92 11.15
CA THR A 48 -26.86 12.61 9.72
C THR A 48 -28.06 11.71 9.45
N ALA A 49 -28.55 11.70 8.21
CA ALA A 49 -29.69 10.85 7.85
C ALA A 49 -29.36 9.37 8.08
N GLY A 50 -30.26 8.70 8.81
CA GLY A 50 -30.20 7.26 9.07
C GLY A 50 -30.72 6.43 7.91
N THR A 51 -30.86 5.13 8.15
CA THR A 51 -31.45 4.17 7.19
C THR A 51 -32.98 4.13 7.26
N GLU A 52 -33.55 4.60 8.37
CA GLU A 52 -34.98 4.56 8.58
C GLU A 52 -35.69 5.66 7.78
N PRO A 53 -36.76 5.31 7.03
CA PRO A 53 -37.54 6.31 6.34
C PRO A 53 -38.32 7.17 7.34
N ALA A 54 -38.40 8.48 7.09
CA ALA A 54 -39.16 9.41 7.94
C ALA A 54 -40.68 9.24 7.81
N MET A 55 -41.13 8.63 6.72
CA MET A 55 -42.55 8.37 6.45
C MET A 55 -42.72 7.27 5.41
N SER A 56 -43.93 6.75 5.34
CA SER A 56 -44.37 5.86 4.28
C SER A 56 -44.62 6.61 2.96
N ALA A 57 -44.62 5.87 1.85
CA ALA A 57 -44.96 6.43 0.54
C ALA A 57 -46.39 7.00 0.48
N ALA A 58 -47.34 6.39 1.21
CA ALA A 58 -48.73 6.86 1.25
C ALA A 58 -48.84 8.23 1.94
N GLU A 59 -48.14 8.43 3.07
CA GLU A 59 -48.07 9.72 3.75
C GLU A 59 -47.47 10.80 2.83
N TRP A 60 -46.37 10.49 2.15
CA TRP A 60 -45.75 11.42 1.19
C TRP A 60 -46.71 11.80 0.05
N LEU A 61 -47.37 10.81 -0.55
CA LEU A 61 -48.36 11.03 -1.63
C LEU A 61 -49.58 11.84 -1.16
N SER A 62 -49.91 11.77 0.13
CA SER A 62 -50.97 12.59 0.73
C SER A 62 -50.54 14.05 0.98
N GLY A 63 -49.30 14.42 0.64
CA GLY A 63 -48.75 15.76 0.78
C GLY A 63 -48.06 16.03 2.12
N ILE A 64 -47.85 15.01 2.94
CA ILE A 64 -47.10 15.14 4.20
C ILE A 64 -45.61 15.26 3.86
N ASN A 65 -44.93 16.20 4.52
CA ASN A 65 -43.48 16.37 4.44
C ASN A 65 -42.86 16.27 5.84
N ARG A 66 -41.80 15.48 6.00
CA ARG A 66 -41.06 15.27 7.25
C ARG A 66 -39.57 15.23 6.92
N GLU A 67 -38.78 15.78 7.83
CA GLU A 67 -37.32 15.71 7.76
C GLU A 67 -36.82 14.28 7.95
N PRO A 68 -35.63 13.93 7.41
CA PRO A 68 -35.01 12.63 7.62
C PRO A 68 -34.83 12.28 9.10
N VAL A 69 -34.97 11.00 9.44
CA VAL A 69 -34.63 10.52 10.78
C VAL A 69 -33.12 10.64 10.95
N LEU A 70 -32.68 11.51 11.85
CA LEU A 70 -31.27 11.76 12.08
C LEU A 70 -30.69 10.78 13.12
N VAL A 71 -29.48 10.30 12.86
CA VAL A 71 -28.70 9.41 13.73
C VAL A 71 -27.30 9.97 13.97
N SER A 72 -26.69 9.59 15.09
CA SER A 72 -25.31 9.93 15.42
C SER A 72 -24.36 8.83 14.94
N LEU A 73 -23.22 9.20 14.35
CA LEU A 73 -22.17 8.25 13.99
C LEU A 73 -21.37 7.75 15.21
N LYS A 74 -21.62 8.33 16.40
CA LYS A 74 -20.95 7.97 17.66
C LYS A 74 -21.29 6.56 18.13
N GLU A 75 -22.50 6.07 17.88
CA GLU A 75 -22.92 4.73 18.30
C GLU A 75 -22.20 3.62 17.53
N GLY A 76 -21.77 3.89 16.28
CA GLY A 76 -20.91 2.99 15.50
C GLY A 76 -19.41 3.15 15.79
N TYR A 77 -19.02 4.17 16.55
CA TYR A 77 -17.63 4.40 16.93
C TYR A 77 -17.23 3.48 18.09
N SER A 78 -16.59 2.36 17.76
CA SER A 78 -15.78 1.65 18.73
C SER A 78 -14.41 2.32 18.80
N ARG A 79 -14.00 2.75 19.99
CA ARG A 79 -12.59 3.09 20.22
C ARG A 79 -11.77 1.87 19.77
N PRO A 80 -10.76 2.03 18.90
CA PRO A 80 -9.81 0.94 18.71
C PRO A 80 -9.24 0.67 20.09
N ASN A 81 -9.58 -0.49 20.66
CA ASN A 81 -9.03 -0.91 21.92
C ASN A 81 -7.52 -0.77 21.76
N GLN A 82 -6.88 0.02 22.61
CA GLN A 82 -5.44 0.22 22.56
C GLN A 82 -4.84 -1.12 23.04
N LEU A 83 -4.91 -2.14 22.19
CA LEU A 83 -4.03 -3.28 22.25
C LEU A 83 -2.66 -2.65 22.01
N VAL A 84 -2.02 -2.24 23.10
CA VAL A 84 -0.61 -1.91 23.13
C VAL A 84 0.03 -3.07 22.43
N PHE A 85 0.50 -2.85 21.21
CA PHE A 85 1.20 -3.87 20.47
C PHE A 85 2.49 -4.13 21.23
N LYS A 86 2.44 -5.08 22.17
CA LYS A 86 3.65 -5.73 22.67
C LYS A 86 4.12 -6.59 21.52
N ALA A 87 4.96 -6.00 20.68
CA ALA A 87 5.64 -6.75 19.64
C ALA A 87 6.24 -8.00 20.29
N PRO A 88 5.91 -9.22 19.84
CA PRO A 88 6.73 -10.36 20.23
C PRO A 88 8.15 -10.03 19.77
N GLN A 89 9.12 -10.11 20.68
CA GLN A 89 10.52 -10.00 20.29
C GLN A 89 10.77 -11.10 19.24
N LYS A 90 10.81 -10.71 17.97
CA LYS A 90 11.07 -11.64 16.88
C LYS A 90 12.52 -12.08 17.02
N LYS A 91 12.70 -13.28 17.55
CA LYS A 91 13.93 -14.03 17.38
C LYS A 91 14.18 -14.13 15.87
N SER A 92 15.37 -13.74 15.44
CA SER A 92 15.79 -13.82 14.04
C SER A 92 15.64 -15.26 13.54
N ALA A 93 14.62 -15.53 12.74
CA ALA A 93 14.49 -16.79 12.04
C ALA A 93 15.36 -16.73 10.79
N VAL A 94 16.62 -17.16 10.93
CA VAL A 94 17.50 -17.43 9.80
C VAL A 94 17.15 -18.83 9.31
N VAL A 95 16.67 -18.95 8.06
CA VAL A 95 16.59 -20.24 7.36
C VAL A 95 17.46 -20.13 6.12
N ASN A 96 18.45 -21.01 6.01
CA ASN A 96 19.37 -21.12 4.87
C ASN A 96 20.10 -19.84 4.48
N GLY A 97 20.46 -18.99 5.45
CA GLY A 97 21.30 -17.80 5.22
C GLY A 97 20.64 -16.67 4.41
N ILE A 98 19.36 -16.81 4.05
CA ILE A 98 18.60 -15.80 3.33
C ILE A 98 17.66 -15.13 4.33
N ASP A 99 17.85 -13.83 4.53
CA ASP A 99 16.94 -13.01 5.29
C ASP A 99 15.73 -12.69 4.41
N LEU A 100 14.58 -13.31 4.69
CA LEU A 100 13.30 -13.13 3.96
C LEU A 100 12.73 -11.69 4.05
N LEU A 101 13.51 -10.73 4.56
CA LEU A 101 13.15 -9.32 4.78
C LEU A 101 13.55 -8.39 3.62
N GLU A 102 14.06 -8.91 2.51
CA GLU A 102 14.61 -8.12 1.40
C GLU A 102 13.62 -7.10 0.79
N ASN A 103 12.31 -7.32 0.95
CA ASN A 103 11.24 -6.47 0.39
C ASN A 103 10.46 -5.66 1.45
N VAL A 104 10.87 -5.65 2.72
CA VAL A 104 10.20 -4.85 3.76
C VAL A 104 10.97 -3.53 3.94
N PRO A 105 10.33 -2.35 3.80
CA PRO A 105 10.98 -1.08 4.03
C PRO A 105 11.59 -1.01 5.45
N PRO A 106 12.87 -0.65 5.61
CA PRO A 106 13.52 -0.57 6.91
C PRO A 106 12.80 0.46 7.79
N ARG A 107 12.53 0.11 9.06
CA ARG A 107 11.72 0.93 9.98
C ARG A 107 12.56 1.67 11.02
N THR A 108 13.86 1.37 11.07
CA THR A 108 14.82 2.03 11.95
C THR A 108 16.06 2.46 11.18
N GLU A 109 16.75 3.48 11.68
CA GLU A 109 18.01 3.98 11.09
C GLU A 109 19.11 2.91 11.03
N ASN A 110 19.21 2.07 12.05
CA ASN A 110 20.17 0.96 12.08
C ASN A 110 19.88 -0.11 11.02
N GLU A 111 18.60 -0.42 10.77
CA GLU A 111 18.21 -1.33 9.68
C GLU A 111 18.51 -0.70 8.31
N MET A 112 18.22 0.58 8.16
CA MET A 112 18.49 1.33 6.93
C MET A 112 19.98 1.34 6.58
N LEU A 113 20.85 1.61 7.55
CA LEU A 113 22.30 1.57 7.37
C LEU A 113 22.78 0.18 6.96
N ARG A 114 22.27 -0.89 7.57
CA ARG A 114 22.63 -2.26 7.22
C ARG A 114 22.22 -2.63 5.79
N VAL A 115 21.01 -2.25 5.37
CA VAL A 115 20.54 -2.48 4.00
C VAL A 115 21.36 -1.67 3.01
N PHE A 116 21.66 -0.40 3.32
CA PHE A 116 22.49 0.46 2.49
C PHE A 116 23.88 -0.14 2.22
N PHE A 117 24.60 -0.56 3.27
CA PHE A 117 25.93 -1.16 3.11
C PHE A 117 25.89 -2.49 2.35
N ARG A 118 24.86 -3.32 2.58
CA ARG A 118 24.66 -4.57 1.84
C ARG A 118 24.45 -4.31 0.35
N GLN A 119 23.55 -3.39 0.02
CA GLN A 119 23.29 -3.00 -1.37
C GLN A 119 24.54 -2.42 -2.04
N GLN A 120 25.33 -1.63 -1.30
CA GLN A 120 26.58 -1.08 -1.81
C GLN A 120 27.62 -2.16 -2.14
N GLU A 121 27.72 -3.22 -1.33
CA GLU A 121 28.58 -4.37 -1.61
C GLU A 121 28.10 -5.16 -2.83
N GLU A 122 26.80 -5.42 -2.91
CA GLU A 122 26.22 -6.16 -4.04
C GLU A 122 26.37 -5.41 -5.36
N LEU A 123 26.16 -4.09 -5.37
CA LEU A 123 26.43 -3.25 -6.54
C LEU A 123 27.88 -3.32 -6.97
N ARG A 124 28.84 -3.41 -6.02
CA ARG A 124 30.25 -3.57 -6.34
C ARG A 124 30.51 -4.92 -7.00
N ARG A 125 30.02 -5.99 -6.38
CA ARG A 125 30.15 -7.36 -6.91
C ARG A 125 29.56 -7.49 -8.32
N LEU A 126 28.36 -6.96 -8.54
CA LEU A 126 27.68 -7.02 -9.84
C LEU A 126 28.45 -6.24 -10.91
N LYS A 127 29.05 -5.09 -10.56
CA LYS A 127 29.92 -4.34 -11.47
C LYS A 127 31.17 -5.13 -11.85
N ASP A 128 31.82 -5.78 -10.88
CA ASP A 128 33.01 -6.61 -11.14
C ASP A 128 32.66 -7.83 -12.01
N GLU A 129 31.52 -8.47 -11.74
CA GLU A 129 31.03 -9.59 -12.53
C GLU A 129 30.69 -9.18 -13.97
N LEU A 130 30.05 -8.01 -14.13
CA LEU A 130 29.76 -7.45 -15.45
C LEU A 130 31.05 -7.15 -16.23
N ALA A 131 32.03 -6.51 -15.60
CA ALA A 131 33.31 -6.22 -16.22
C ALA A 131 34.05 -7.49 -16.67
N SER A 132 34.01 -8.55 -15.86
CA SER A 132 34.57 -9.86 -16.20
C SER A 132 33.86 -10.48 -17.41
N LYS A 133 32.52 -10.43 -17.43
CA LYS A 133 31.71 -10.90 -18.57
C LYS A 133 32.02 -10.12 -19.85
N ASP A 134 32.21 -8.80 -19.78
CA ASP A 134 32.58 -7.97 -20.94
C ASP A 134 33.95 -8.35 -21.51
N VAL A 135 34.92 -8.68 -20.66
CA VAL A 135 36.21 -9.22 -21.10
C VAL A 135 36.03 -10.56 -21.81
N ARG A 136 35.20 -11.46 -21.25
CA ARG A 136 34.95 -12.77 -21.87
C ARG A 136 34.25 -12.66 -23.21
N ILE A 137 33.29 -11.76 -23.35
CA ILE A 137 32.59 -11.48 -24.61
C ILE A 137 33.60 -11.03 -25.67
N ARG A 138 34.42 -10.03 -25.37
CA ARG A 138 35.46 -9.54 -26.30
C ARG A 138 36.43 -10.65 -26.73
N GLN A 139 36.84 -11.50 -25.81
CA GLN A 139 37.73 -12.62 -26.12
C GLN A 139 37.06 -13.62 -27.08
N LEU A 140 35.79 -13.97 -26.86
CA LEU A 140 35.04 -14.87 -27.73
C LEU A 140 34.79 -14.25 -29.11
N GLU A 141 34.51 -12.94 -29.19
CA GLU A 141 34.36 -12.22 -30.45
C GLU A 141 35.64 -12.27 -31.29
N LEU A 142 36.81 -12.12 -30.65
CA LEU A 142 38.11 -12.26 -31.31
C LEU A 142 38.36 -13.69 -31.80
N GLU A 143 38.05 -14.70 -30.99
CA GLU A 143 38.15 -16.12 -31.39
C GLU A 143 37.27 -16.43 -32.60
N LEU A 144 36.02 -15.95 -32.61
CA LEU A 144 35.10 -16.10 -33.74
C LEU A 144 35.62 -15.38 -35.00
N ASN A 145 36.18 -14.18 -34.86
CA ASN A 145 36.74 -13.45 -35.98
C ASN A 145 37.97 -14.15 -36.57
N ASN A 146 38.83 -14.70 -35.72
CA ASN A 146 39.99 -15.48 -36.15
C ASN A 146 39.56 -16.75 -36.89
N LEU A 147 38.54 -17.47 -36.40
CA LEU A 147 38.00 -18.66 -37.09
C LEU A 147 37.40 -18.31 -38.46
N LYS A 148 36.71 -17.16 -38.57
CA LYS A 148 36.22 -16.65 -39.87
C LYS A 148 37.35 -16.33 -40.85
N ASN A 149 38.48 -15.82 -40.35
CA ASN A 149 39.64 -15.48 -41.18
C ASN A 149 40.53 -16.69 -41.53
N VAL A 150 40.45 -17.79 -40.77
CA VAL A 150 41.23 -19.02 -40.97
C VAL A 150 40.50 -20.04 -41.86
N SER A 151 39.20 -19.88 -42.12
CA SER A 151 38.50 -20.69 -43.13
C SER A 151 38.87 -20.18 -44.53
N PRO A 152 39.77 -20.84 -45.28
CA PRO A 152 40.03 -20.45 -46.66
C PRO A 152 38.83 -20.92 -47.46
N ASN A 153 38.22 -20.00 -48.22
CA ASN A 153 37.37 -20.30 -49.38
C ASN A 153 36.68 -21.67 -49.33
N GLY A 154 35.50 -21.73 -48.69
CA GLY A 154 34.61 -22.86 -48.88
C GLY A 154 34.31 -23.04 -50.36
N VAL A 155 34.72 -24.20 -50.89
CA VAL A 155 34.27 -24.82 -52.14
C VAL A 155 32.74 -24.88 -52.18
#